data_AF-A0A7C5MZ34-F1
#
_entry.id   AF-A0A7C5MZ34-F1
#
_cell.length_a   1.000
_cell.length_b   1.000
_cell.length_c   1.000
_cell.angle_alpha   90.00
_cell.angle_beta   90.00
_cell.angle_gamma   90.00
#
_symmetry.space_group_name_H-M   'P 1'
#
loop_
_entity.id
_entity.type
_entity.pdbx_description
1 polymer ?
#
loop_
_entity_poly.entity_id
_entity_poly.type
_entity_poly.pdbx_seq_one_letter_code
_entity_poly.pdbx_strand_id
1 'polypeptide(L)' 'AYFVIQGLDGNLLVPLLFSEVVNLHPVAIIVAILFFGGLWGFWGVFFAIPLATLVNAVIQAWPRRRTAEAAA' A
#
# COMPACT_ATOMS: atom_id res chain seq x y z
N ALA A 1 21.32 3.25 25.88
CA ALA A 1 20.35 2.14 25.78
C ALA A 1 19.13 2.51 24.93
N TYR A 2 18.41 3.60 25.22
CA TYR A 2 17.18 3.99 24.48
C TYR A 2 17.38 4.30 22.98
N PHE A 3 18.51 4.88 22.57
CA PHE A 3 18.80 5.18 21.15
C PHE A 3 18.88 3.93 20.25
N VAL A 4 19.32 2.79 20.79
CA VAL A 4 19.42 1.54 20.02
C VAL A 4 18.02 0.98 19.78
N ILE A 5 17.16 1.05 20.80
CA ILE A 5 15.76 0.60 20.71
C ILE A 5 14.99 1.51 19.76
N GLN A 6 15.10 2.84 19.87
CA GLN A 6 14.42 3.78 18.97
C GLN A 6 14.94 3.71 17.52
N GLY A 7 16.23 3.39 17.33
CA GLY A 7 16.82 3.16 16.01
C GLY A 7 16.35 1.87 15.35
N LEU A 8 16.22 0.78 16.13
CA LEU A 8 15.64 -0.49 15.68
C LEU A 8 14.13 -0.37 15.43
N ASP A 9 13.41 0.28 16.33
CA ASP A 9 11.95 0.43 16.24
C ASP A 9 11.56 1.35 15.07
N GLY A 10 12.24 2.50 14.95
CA GLY A 10 11.96 3.50 13.91
C GLY A 10 12.47 3.17 12.50
N ASN A 11 13.53 2.37 12.33
CA ASN A 11 14.09 2.06 11.01
C ASN A 11 13.93 0.60 10.55
N LEU A 12 13.62 -0.36 11.44
CA LEU A 12 13.51 -1.78 11.09
C LEU A 12 12.14 -2.36 11.43
N LEU A 13 11.59 -2.14 12.62
CA LEU A 13 10.27 -2.67 12.96
C LEU A 13 9.14 -2.04 12.15
N VAL A 14 9.18 -0.71 11.93
CA VAL A 14 8.20 0.00 11.10
C VAL A 14 8.16 -0.56 9.67
N PRO A 15 9.25 -0.58 8.88
CA PRO A 15 9.18 -1.12 7.52
C PRO A 15 8.85 -2.62 7.50
N LEU A 16 9.24 -3.41 8.51
CA LEU A 16 8.96 -4.84 8.54
C LEU A 16 7.48 -5.15 8.82
N LEU A 17 6.83 -4.41 9.72
CA LEU A 17 5.38 -4.54 9.96
C LEU A 17 4.54 -3.90 8.83
N PHE A 18 5.01 -2.80 8.23
CA PHE A 18 4.31 -2.14 7.12
C PHE A 18 4.55 -2.80 5.75
N SER A 19 5.64 -3.56 5.57
CA SER A 19 5.91 -4.34 4.35
C SER A 19 4.90 -5.46 4.12
N GLU A 20 4.21 -5.93 5.17
CA GLU A 20 3.22 -7.00 5.04
C GLU A 20 1.85 -6.45 4.64
N VAL A 21 1.45 -5.29 5.17
CA VAL A 21 0.09 -4.74 4.98
C VAL A 21 -0.06 -3.89 3.72
N VAL A 22 1.04 -3.35 3.18
CA VAL A 22 0.98 -2.45 2.03
C VAL A 22 2.11 -2.76 1.03
N ASN A 23 2.03 -3.92 0.36
CA ASN A 23 2.84 -4.28 -0.81
C ASN A 23 2.51 -3.41 -2.06
N LEU A 24 2.31 -2.10 -1.86
CA LEU A 24 2.19 -1.14 -2.95
C LEU A 24 3.57 -1.01 -3.59
N HIS A 25 3.74 -1.66 -4.73
CA HIS A 25 4.95 -1.49 -5.52
C HIS A 25 5.16 0.00 -5.81
N PRO A 26 6.40 0.53 -5.81
CA PRO A 26 6.68 1.95 -6.14
C PRO A 26 6.02 2.40 -7.44
N VAL A 27 5.86 1.47 -8.37
CA VAL A 27 5.11 1.64 -9.63
C VAL A 27 3.65 2.05 -9.39
N ALA A 28 2.95 1.48 -8.41
CA ALA A 28 1.56 1.84 -8.10
C ALA A 28 1.43 3.31 -7.64
N ILE A 29 2.42 3.80 -6.91
CA ILE A 29 2.49 5.22 -6.49
C ILE A 29 2.70 6.11 -7.71
N ILE A 30 3.64 5.75 -8.60
CA ILE A 30 3.90 6.49 -9.84
C ILE A 30 2.65 6.51 -10.72
N VAL A 31 1.98 5.37 -10.89
CA VAL A 31 0.73 5.27 -11.67
C VAL A 31 -0.37 6.14 -11.05
N ALA A 32 -0.53 6.13 -9.73
CA ALA A 32 -1.50 6.99 -9.05
C ALA A 32 -1.18 8.48 -9.25
N ILE A 33 0.09 8.88 -9.14
CA ILE A 33 0.53 10.27 -9.38
C ILE A 33 0.23 10.70 -10.81
N LEU A 34 0.56 9.87 -11.81
CA LEU A 34 0.32 10.19 -13.21
C LEU A 34 -1.18 10.26 -13.53
N PHE A 35 -1.96 9.32 -13.00
CA PHE A 35 -3.41 9.27 -13.24
C PHE A 35 -4.15 10.41 -12.55
N PHE A 36 -4.00 10.54 -11.22
CA PHE A 36 -4.71 11.56 -10.46
C PHE A 36 -4.12 12.95 -10.67
N GLY A 37 -2.80 13.06 -10.78
CA GLY A 37 -2.13 14.31 -11.15
C GLY A 37 -2.50 14.79 -12.55
N GLY A 38 -2.77 13.87 -13.49
CA GLY A 38 -3.31 14.23 -14.81
C GLY A 38 -4.77 14.69 -14.78
N LEU A 39 -5.59 14.16 -13.86
CA LEU A 39 -7.01 14.51 -13.74
C LEU A 39 -7.22 15.93 -13.18
N TRP A 40 -6.58 16.28 -12.06
CA TRP A 40 -6.83 17.55 -11.34
C TRP A 40 -5.57 18.36 -11.05
N GLY A 41 -4.42 17.99 -11.61
CA GLY A 41 -3.15 18.68 -11.38
C GLY A 41 -2.60 18.45 -9.98
N PHE A 42 -2.17 19.53 -9.32
CA PHE A 42 -1.50 19.49 -8.02
C PHE A 42 -2.27 18.71 -6.94
N TRP A 43 -3.59 18.90 -6.87
CA TRP A 43 -4.43 18.22 -5.90
C TRP A 43 -4.41 16.70 -6.08
N GLY A 44 -4.38 16.22 -7.33
CA GLY A 44 -4.31 14.79 -7.63
C GLY A 44 -2.97 14.15 -7.21
N VAL A 45 -1.87 14.91 -7.27
CA VAL A 45 -0.57 14.45 -6.79
C VAL A 45 -0.54 14.34 -5.26
N PHE A 46 -1.11 15.31 -4.55
CA PHE A 46 -1.20 15.28 -3.08
C PHE A 46 -2.01 14.06 -2.58
N PHE A 47 -3.13 13.76 -3.24
CA PHE A 47 -3.99 12.63 -2.87
C PHE A 47 -3.54 11.27 -3.43
N ALA A 48 -2.45 11.20 -4.20
CA ALA A 48 -2.03 9.97 -4.87
C ALA A 48 -1.76 8.81 -3.90
N ILE A 49 -1.14 9.06 -2.74
CA ILE A 49 -0.82 8.03 -1.73
C ILE A 49 -2.10 7.49 -1.07
N PRO A 50 -3.00 8.34 -0.51
CA PRO A 50 -4.30 7.90 -0.02
C PRO A 50 -5.11 7.10 -1.04
N LEU A 51 -5.17 7.55 -2.30
CA LEU A 51 -5.95 6.90 -3.35
C LEU A 51 -5.34 5.57 -3.81
N ALA A 52 -4.01 5.49 -3.95
CA ALA A 52 -3.33 4.22 -4.23
C ALA A 52 -3.62 3.19 -3.13
N THR A 53 -3.60 3.62 -1.87
CA THR A 53 -3.95 2.79 -0.72
C THR A 53 -5.40 2.32 -0.78
N LEU A 54 -6.34 3.21 -1.13
CA LEU A 54 -7.75 2.87 -1.29
C LEU A 54 -7.96 1.80 -2.38
N VAL A 55 -7.37 1.99 -3.56
CA VAL A 55 -7.48 1.04 -4.68
C VAL A 55 -6.92 -0.33 -4.27
N ASN A 56 -5.77 -0.35 -3.61
CA ASN A 56 -5.17 -1.59 -3.12
C ASN A 56 -6.03 -2.28 -2.05
N ALA A 57 -6.61 -1.52 -1.13
CA ALA A 57 -7.54 -2.05 -0.14
C ALA A 57 -8.78 -2.67 -0.79
N VAL A 58 -9.34 -2.03 -1.83
CA VAL A 58 -10.47 -2.57 -2.60
C VAL A 58 -10.09 -3.86 -3.33
N ILE A 59 -8.92 -3.92 -3.97
CA ILE A 59 -8.43 -5.12 -4.66
C ILE A 59 -8.22 -6.27 -3.66
N GLN A 60 -7.67 -6.00 -2.48
CA GLN A 60 -7.46 -7.00 -1.43
C GLN A 60 -8.77 -7.45 -0.78
N ALA A 61 -9.72 -6.54 -0.59
CA ALA A 61 -11.04 -6.84 -0.05
C ALA A 61 -11.95 -7.55 -1.06
N TRP A 62 -11.58 -7.60 -2.35
CA TRP A 62 -12.39 -8.24 -3.37
C TRP A 62 -12.55 -9.75 -3.05
N PRO A 63 -13.78 -10.27 -3.00
CA PRO A 63 -14.04 -11.66 -2.65
C PRO A 63 -13.28 -12.61 -3.60
N ARG A 64 -12.17 -13.17 -3.15
CA ARG A 64 -11.52 -14.29 -3.82
C ARG A 64 -12.44 -15.48 -3.63
N ARG A 65 -13.20 -15.83 -4.66
CA ARG A 65 -13.96 -17.09 -4.70
C ARG A 65 -12.93 -18.20 -4.46
N ARG A 66 -12.86 -18.72 -3.23
CA ARG A 66 -12.22 -20.01 -2.97
C ARG A 66 -13.07 -21.00 -3.74
N THR A 67 -12.60 -21.40 -4.90
CA THR A 67 -13.13 -22.56 -5.61
C THR A 67 -13.03 -23.70 -4.59
N ALA A 68 -14.18 -24.12 -4.09
CA ALA A 68 -14.25 -25.25 -3.18
C ALA A 68 -13.68 -26.46 -3.93
N GLU A 69 -12.50 -26.93 -3.50
CA GLU A 69 -12.06 -28.29 -3.74
C GLU A 69 -12.98 -29.21 -2.92
N ALA A 70 -14.21 -29.33 -3.40
CA ALA A 70 -15.15 -30.38 -3.06
C ALA A 70 -15.04 -31.51 -4.11
N ALA A 71 -13.81 -31.92 -4.43
CA ALA A 71 -13.54 -32.98 -5.40
C ALA A 71 -12.25 -33.74 -5.08
N ALA A 72 -12.30 -34.61 -4.06
CA ALA A 72 -11.70 -35.97 -4.05
C ALA A 72 -11.93 -36.63 -2.69
#